data_AF-A0A8S2TZB3-F1
#
_entry.id   AF-A0A8S2TZB3-F1
#
_cell.length_a   1.000
_cell.length_b   1.000
_cell.length_c   1.000
_cell.angle_alpha   90.00
_cell.angle_beta   90.00
_cell.angle_gamma   90.00
#
_symmetry.space_group_name_H-M   'P 1'
#
loop_
_entity.id
_entity.type
_entity.pdbx_description
1 polymer ?
#
loop_
_entity_poly.entity_id
_entity_poly.type
_entity_poly.pdbx_seq_one_letter_code
_entity_poly.pdbx_strand_id
1 'polypeptide(L)'
;QRDYQVSMSYLEIYNELIRDLLTPSSSTFLELREDAKGTIQVAGLSEIVAKTPEEVMDMLHKGNRARTQEPTKANKTSSRSHAVLQVN
;
A
#
# COMPACT_ATOMS: atom_id res chain seq x y z
N GLN A 1 -14.32 24.58 15.79
CA GLN A 1 -13.01 24.27 15.14
C GLN A 1 -13.14 22.86 14.58
N ARG A 2 -12.72 22.61 13.34
CA ARG A 2 -12.77 21.25 12.76
C ARG A 2 -11.37 20.67 12.86
N ASP A 3 -11.25 19.56 13.56
CA ASP A 3 -10.02 18.77 13.60
C ASP A 3 -10.07 17.77 12.44
N TYR A 4 -9.01 17.73 11.65
CA TYR A 4 -8.85 16.79 10.56
C TYR A 4 -7.65 15.91 10.84
N GLN A 5 -7.81 14.62 10.54
CA GLN A 5 -6.74 13.65 10.56
C GLN A 5 -6.66 13.07 9.15
N VAL A 6 -5.45 12.99 8.62
CA VAL A 6 -5.18 12.35 7.34
C VAL A 6 -4.44 11.05 7.62
N SER A 7 -4.92 9.95 7.04
CA SER A 7 -4.22 8.67 7.06
C SER A 7 -4.04 8.13 5.66
N MET A 8 -3.08 7.21 5.52
CA MET A 8 -2.68 6.69 4.24
C MET A 8 -2.40 5.20 4.27
N SER A 9 -2.73 4.55 3.16
CA SER A 9 -2.37 3.16 2.89
C SER A 9 -1.76 3.06 1.50
N TYR A 10 -0.79 2.17 1.32
CA TYR A 10 -0.15 1.96 0.02
C TYR A 10 0.05 0.46 -0.22
N LEU A 11 -0.52 -0.06 -1.31
CA LEU A 11 -0.44 -1.47 -1.66
C LEU A 11 -0.03 -1.69 -3.11
N GLU A 12 0.48 -2.89 -3.36
CA GLU A 12 0.75 -3.42 -4.70
C GLU A 12 -0.09 -4.67 -4.93
N ILE A 13 -0.63 -4.80 -6.13
CA ILE A 13 -1.25 -6.02 -6.65
C ILE A 13 -0.31 -6.57 -7.74
N TYR A 14 0.24 -7.74 -7.48
CA TYR A 14 1.12 -8.46 -8.41
C TYR A 14 0.72 -9.93 -8.45
N ASN A 15 0.42 -10.43 -9.66
CA ASN A 15 -0.02 -11.82 -9.86
C ASN A 15 -1.19 -12.21 -8.94
N GLU A 16 -2.21 -11.35 -8.86
CA GLU A 16 -3.39 -11.50 -7.98
C GLU A 16 -3.09 -11.52 -6.47
N LEU A 17 -1.86 -11.22 -6.08
CA LEU A 17 -1.44 -11.17 -4.68
C LEU A 17 -1.25 -9.73 -4.24
N ILE A 18 -1.81 -9.40 -3.06
CA ILE A 18 -1.74 -8.06 -2.48
C ILE A 18 -0.56 -7.99 -1.51
N ARG A 19 0.24 -6.93 -1.60
CA ARG A 19 1.35 -6.65 -0.68
C ARG A 19 1.21 -5.25 -0.09
N ASP A 20 1.55 -5.12 1.18
CA ASP A 20 1.69 -3.83 1.86
C ASP A 20 3.02 -3.17 1.47
N LEU A 21 2.98 -1.97 0.89
CA LEU A 21 4.18 -1.22 0.52
C LEU A 21 4.72 -0.33 1.65
N LEU A 22 3.91 -0.03 2.68
CA LEU A 22 4.33 0.75 3.85
C LEU A 22 4.95 -0.13 4.94
N THR A 23 4.56 -1.41 5.04
CA THR A 23 5.15 -2.40 5.96
C THR A 23 5.55 -3.70 5.25
N PRO A 24 6.61 -3.66 4.40
CA PRO A 24 7.03 -4.80 3.56
C PRO A 24 7.60 -6.00 4.35
N SER A 25 7.72 -5.90 5.68
CA SER A 25 8.20 -6.99 6.54
C SER A 25 7.19 -8.12 6.72
N SER A 26 5.95 -7.95 6.27
CA SER A 26 5.00 -9.05 6.19
C SER A 26 5.39 -9.94 5.01
N SER A 27 6.01 -11.08 5.28
CA SER A 27 6.25 -12.15 4.29
C SER A 27 4.95 -12.82 3.82
N THR A 28 3.80 -12.24 4.15
CA THR A 28 2.45 -12.76 3.93
C THR A 28 1.71 -11.81 3.00
N PHE A 29 1.08 -12.35 1.97
CA PHE A 29 0.20 -11.59 1.10
C PHE A 29 -1.10 -11.24 1.84
N LEU A 30 -1.67 -10.08 1.53
CA LEU A 30 -2.91 -9.63 2.15
C LEU A 30 -4.12 -10.21 1.41
N GLU A 31 -5.23 -10.36 2.14
CA GLU A 31 -6.49 -10.89 1.63
C GLU A 31 -7.54 -9.78 1.53
N LEU A 32 -8.43 -9.89 0.53
CA LEU A 32 -9.64 -9.08 0.46
C LEU A 32 -10.70 -9.65 1.40
N ARG A 33 -11.39 -8.77 2.12
CA ARG A 33 -12.52 -9.10 2.97
C ARG A 33 -13.67 -8.15 2.72
N GLU A 34 -14.88 -8.65 2.86
CA GLU A 34 -16.10 -7.86 2.79
C GLU A 34 -16.61 -7.63 4.22
N ASP A 35 -16.91 -6.37 4.57
CA ASP A 35 -17.52 -6.05 5.85
C ASP A 35 -19.04 -6.27 5.84
N ALA A 36 -19.69 -6.14 7.00
CA ALA A 36 -21.15 -6.32 7.12
C ALA A 36 -22.00 -5.34 6.29
N LYS A 37 -21.39 -4.29 5.72
CA LYS A 37 -22.03 -3.29 4.87
C LYS A 37 -21.77 -3.53 3.38
N GLY A 38 -21.06 -4.61 3.03
CA GLY A 38 -20.66 -4.91 1.65
C GLY A 38 -19.45 -4.13 1.16
N THR A 39 -18.70 -3.49 2.06
CA THR A 39 -17.49 -2.75 1.68
C THR A 39 -16.31 -3.70 1.62
N ILE A 40 -15.62 -3.72 0.48
CA ILE A 40 -14.39 -4.49 0.31
C ILE A 40 -13.22 -3.75 0.98
N GLN A 41 -12.50 -4.45 1.83
CA GLN A 41 -11.32 -3.98 2.55
C GLN A 41 -10.17 -4.97 2.41
N VAL A 42 -8.94 -4.48 2.51
CA VAL A 42 -7.75 -5.33 2.52
C VAL A 42 -7.38 -5.63 3.97
N ALA A 43 -7.51 -6.89 4.38
CA ALA A 43 -7.25 -7.27 5.76
C ALA A 43 -5.74 -7.20 6.08
N GLY A 44 -5.40 -6.47 7.14
CA GLY A 44 -4.02 -6.29 7.57
C GLY A 44 -3.24 -5.24 6.78
N LEU A 45 -3.90 -4.48 5.89
CA LEU A 45 -3.29 -3.33 5.23
C LEU A 45 -2.97 -2.23 6.26
N SER A 46 -1.75 -1.73 6.22
CA SER A 46 -1.30 -0.67 7.11
C SER A 46 -1.99 0.65 6.77
N GLU A 47 -2.45 1.31 7.83
CA GLU A 47 -2.94 2.67 7.77
C GLU A 47 -2.07 3.54 8.68
N ILE A 48 -1.35 4.49 8.08
CA ILE A 48 -0.40 5.35 8.77
C ILE A 48 -0.90 6.78 8.71
N VAL A 49 -0.98 7.42 9.88
CA VAL A 49 -1.38 8.82 10.00
C VAL A 49 -0.27 9.73 9.49
N ALA A 50 -0.63 10.67 8.61
CA ALA A 50 0.25 11.73 8.13
C ALA A 50 -0.15 13.07 8.76
N LYS A 51 0.79 13.74 9.41
CA LYS A 51 0.58 15.05 10.04
C LYS A 51 1.04 16.21 9.15
N THR A 52 1.96 15.94 8.23
CA THR A 52 2.50 16.95 7.32
C THR A 52 2.63 16.41 5.88
N PRO A 53 2.68 17.30 4.87
CA PRO A 53 2.92 16.90 3.48
C PRO A 53 4.25 16.16 3.28
N GLU A 54 5.26 16.47 4.09
CA GLU A 54 6.57 15.80 4.03
C GLU A 54 6.45 14.32 4.45
N GLU A 55 5.66 14.02 5.50
CA GLU A 55 5.41 12.64 5.92
C GLU A 55 4.68 11.83 4.81
N VAL A 56 3.76 12.47 4.08
CA VAL A 56 3.09 11.88 2.90
C VAL A 56 4.11 11.53 1.82
N MET A 57 5.01 12.46 1.49
CA MET A 57 6.05 12.25 0.48
C MET A 57 7.06 11.18 0.89
N ASP A 58 7.42 11.12 2.16
CA ASP A 58 8.31 10.10 2.71
C ASP A 58 7.69 8.70 2.62
N MET A 59 6.40 8.57 2.91
CA MET A 59 5.66 7.32 2.75
C MET A 59 5.55 6.89 1.28
N LEU A 60 5.27 7.84 0.38
CA LEU A 60 5.28 7.58 -1.08
C LEU A 60 6.64 7.04 -1.54
N HIS A 61 7.73 7.71 -1.16
CA HIS A 61 9.08 7.27 -1.50
C HIS A 61 9.43 5.91 -0.87
N LYS A 62 9.03 5.68 0.38
CA LYS A 62 9.21 4.38 1.06
C LYS A 62 8.49 3.25 0.31
N GLY A 63 7.22 3.43 -0.01
CA GLY A 63 6.45 2.42 -0.73
C GLY A 63 6.96 2.17 -2.14
N ASN A 64 7.40 3.22 -2.84
CA ASN A 64 8.06 3.07 -4.14
C ASN A 64 9.35 2.24 -4.05
N ARG A 65 10.17 2.43 -3.01
CA ARG A 65 11.37 1.60 -2.78
C ARG A 65 11.03 0.15 -2.45
N ALA A 66 9.98 -0.09 -1.67
CA ALA A 66 9.50 -1.44 -1.37
C ALA A 66 9.01 -2.16 -2.63
N ARG A 67 8.30 -1.44 -3.50
CA ARG A 67 7.84 -1.92 -4.82
C ARG A 67 8.99 -2.24 -5.79
N THR A 68 10.18 -1.65 -5.58
CA THR A 68 11.30 -1.72 -6.54
C THR A 68 12.16 -3.00 -6.39
N GLN A 69 11.73 -4.02 -5.63
CA GLN A 69 12.60 -5.16 -5.31
C GLN A 69 11.96 -6.51 -5.60
N GLU A 70 12.22 -7.03 -6.81
CA GLU A 70 12.39 -8.46 -7.12
C GLU A 70 13.09 -8.59 -8.50
N PRO A 71 14.44 -8.48 -8.53
CA PRO A 71 15.21 -8.69 -9.76
C PRO A 71 15.29 -10.19 -10.07
N THR A 72 14.24 -10.78 -10.64
CA THR A 72 14.42 -11.99 -11.43
C THR A 72 14.91 -11.58 -12.83
N LYS A 73 15.88 -12.31 -13.41
CA LYS A 73 16.54 -12.03 -14.71
C LYS A 73 15.62 -11.73 -15.91
N ALA A 74 14.30 -11.90 -15.76
CA ALA A 74 13.26 -11.64 -16.76
C ALA A 74 12.42 -10.36 -16.53
N ASN A 75 12.55 -9.68 -15.38
CA ASN A 75 11.65 -8.59 -15.00
C ASN A 75 12.16 -7.23 -15.46
N LYS A 76 11.94 -6.93 -16.74
CA LYS A 76 11.74 -5.54 -17.14
C LYS A 76 10.29 -5.18 -16.83
N THR A 77 10.15 -4.10 -16.05
CA THR A 77 9.05 -3.13 -16.16
C THR A 77 7.90 -3.28 -15.17
N SER A 78 7.66 -2.14 -14.53
CA SER A 78 6.47 -1.65 -13.81
C SER A 78 5.11 -1.82 -14.53
N SER A 79 5.02 -2.67 -15.56
CA SER A 79 3.83 -2.90 -16.38
C SER A 79 2.98 -4.07 -15.92
N ARG A 80 3.48 -4.88 -14.96
CA ARG A 80 2.81 -6.09 -14.48
C ARG A 80 2.26 -6.00 -13.06
N SER A 81 2.52 -4.90 -12.36
CA SER A 81 1.96 -4.66 -11.04
C SER A 81 1.19 -3.34 -10.99
N HIS A 82 0.09 -3.36 -10.26
CA HIS A 82 -0.73 -2.17 -9.99
C HIS A 82 -0.41 -1.68 -8.59
N ALA A 83 -0.12 -0.40 -8.44
CA ALA A 83 0.13 0.21 -7.13
C ALA A 83 -0.97 1.21 -6.82
N VAL A 84 -1.54 1.14 -5.61
CA VAL A 84 -2.66 1.98 -5.18
C VAL A 84 -2.28 2.68 -3.88
N LEU A 85 -2.11 4.00 -3.97
CA LEU A 85 -1.97 4.88 -2.82
C LEU A 85 -3.34 5.44 -2.46
N GLN A 86 -3.77 5.24 -1.23
CA GLN A 86 -5.03 5.72 -0.69
C GLN A 86 -4.78 6.76 0.38
N VAL A 87 -5.57 7.84 0.35
CA VAL A 87 -5.61 8.90 1.38
C VAL A 87 -7.02 8.88 1.96
N ASN A 88 -7.11 8.72 3.28
CA ASN A 88 -8.33 8.60 4.06
C ASN A 88 -8.62 9.86 4.87
#